data_AF-A0A7X1HT23-F1
#
_entry.id   AF-A0A7X1HT23-F1
#
_cell.length_a   1.000
_cell.length_b   1.000
_cell.length_c   1.000
_cell.angle_alpha   90.00
_cell.angle_beta   90.00
_cell.angle_gamma   90.00
#
_symmetry.space_group_name_H-M   'P 1'
#
loop_
_entity.id
_entity.type
_entity.pdbx_description
1 polymer ?
#
loop_
_entity_poly.entity_id
_entity_poly.type
_entity_poly.pdbx_seq_one_letter_code
_entity_poly.pdbx_strand_id
1 'polypeptide(L)'
;MTDITELAQREKFEAWFKSSFHPDKTGPYIKDQLYFARKAAGAELVEALEKTQHRITELESRTVKLPESFKLAKSSSGLMYYFADEVDAAIIAAGIKVEDE
;
A
#
# COMPACT_ATOMS: atom_id res chain seq x y z
N MET A 1 -5.52 -14.95 5.81
CA MET A 1 -6.54 -14.04 5.23
C MET A 1 -6.54 -14.21 3.71
N THR A 2 -6.72 -15.45 3.24
CA THR A 2 -6.42 -15.84 1.84
C THR A 2 -7.59 -16.53 1.13
N ASP A 3 -8.62 -16.96 1.87
CA ASP A 3 -9.75 -17.71 1.29
C ASP A 3 -10.73 -16.84 0.46
N ILE A 4 -10.99 -15.61 0.90
CA ILE A 4 -12.06 -14.77 0.33
C ILE A 4 -11.63 -14.10 -0.99
N THR A 5 -10.38 -13.65 -1.08
CA THR A 5 -9.82 -13.04 -2.29
C THR A 5 -9.58 -14.06 -3.40
N GLU A 6 -9.12 -15.26 -3.05
CA GLU A 6 -8.88 -16.33 -4.02
C GLU A 6 -10.20 -16.88 -4.59
N LEU A 7 -11.23 -17.05 -3.75
CA LEU A 7 -12.57 -17.43 -4.20
C LEU A 7 -13.17 -16.40 -5.18
N ALA A 8 -13.08 -15.12 -4.85
CA ALA A 8 -13.58 -14.05 -5.72
C ALA A 8 -12.82 -13.97 -7.06
N GLN A 9 -11.51 -14.25 -7.08
CA GLN A 9 -10.74 -14.33 -8.32
C GLN A 9 -11.14 -15.56 -9.16
N ARG A 10 -11.41 -16.69 -8.51
CA ARG A 10 -11.91 -17.90 -9.17
C ARG A 10 -13.28 -17.66 -9.81
N GLU A 11 -14.22 -17.03 -9.09
CA GLU A 11 -15.54 -16.72 -9.63
C GLU A 11 -15.48 -15.78 -10.84
N LYS A 12 -14.65 -14.72 -10.77
CA LYS A 12 -14.41 -13.82 -11.91
C LYS A 12 -13.81 -14.55 -13.11
N PHE A 13 -12.87 -15.46 -12.86
CA PHE A 13 -12.31 -16.31 -13.91
C PHE A 13 -13.37 -17.22 -14.52
N GLU A 14 -14.20 -17.88 -13.71
CA GLU A 14 -15.23 -18.79 -14.21
C GLU A 14 -16.32 -18.06 -14.99
N ALA A 15 -16.70 -16.84 -14.58
CA ALA A 15 -17.62 -15.99 -15.34
C ALA A 15 -17.05 -15.62 -16.72
N TRP A 16 -15.79 -15.17 -16.75
CA TRP A 16 -15.09 -14.87 -18.01
C TRP A 16 -14.92 -16.11 -18.89
N PHE A 17 -14.54 -17.23 -18.29
CA PHE A 17 -14.33 -18.50 -19.00
C PHE A 17 -15.63 -18.98 -19.65
N LYS A 18 -16.76 -18.96 -18.92
CA LYS A 18 -18.09 -19.30 -19.45
C LYS A 18 -18.55 -18.37 -20.58
N SER A 19 -18.16 -17.09 -20.52
CA SER A 19 -18.50 -16.10 -21.55
C SER A 19 -17.63 -16.22 -22.81
N SER A 20 -16.38 -16.68 -22.67
CA SER A 20 -15.38 -16.64 -23.75
C SER A 20 -15.12 -18.01 -24.38
N PHE A 21 -15.43 -19.10 -23.68
CA PHE A 21 -15.24 -20.47 -24.13
C PHE A 21 -16.57 -21.23 -24.11
N HIS A 22 -16.87 -21.90 -25.22
CA HIS A 22 -18.03 -22.77 -25.30
C HIS A 22 -17.68 -24.19 -24.81
N PRO A 23 -18.49 -24.77 -23.90
CA PRO A 23 -18.20 -26.06 -23.26
C PRO A 23 -18.24 -27.26 -24.23
N ASP A 24 -18.83 -27.10 -25.42
CA ASP A 24 -18.91 -28.12 -26.48
C ASP A 24 -17.62 -28.25 -27.31
N LYS A 25 -16.71 -27.25 -27.26
CA LYS A 25 -15.47 -27.22 -28.06
C LYS A 25 -14.18 -27.26 -27.25
N THR A 26 -14.31 -27.26 -25.94
CA THR A 26 -13.16 -27.13 -25.04
C THR A 26 -12.93 -28.46 -24.33
N GLY A 27 -11.77 -29.08 -24.57
CA GLY A 27 -11.42 -30.37 -24.00
C GLY A 27 -11.46 -30.38 -22.46
N PRO A 28 -11.60 -31.56 -21.83
CA PRO A 28 -11.56 -31.65 -20.39
C PRO A 28 -10.24 -31.04 -19.89
N TYR A 29 -10.27 -30.33 -18.76
CA TYR A 29 -9.10 -29.71 -18.10
C TYR A 29 -8.59 -28.35 -18.62
N ILE A 30 -9.01 -27.85 -19.79
CA ILE A 30 -8.54 -26.54 -20.30
C ILE A 30 -8.87 -25.38 -19.35
N LYS A 31 -10.03 -25.46 -18.67
CA LYS A 31 -10.43 -24.47 -17.67
C LYS A 31 -9.39 -24.32 -16.56
N ASP A 32 -8.95 -25.44 -16.00
CA ASP A 32 -8.02 -25.43 -14.87
C ASP A 32 -6.61 -25.06 -15.33
N GLN A 33 -6.15 -25.56 -16.48
CA GLN A 33 -4.87 -25.15 -17.07
C GLN A 33 -4.79 -23.64 -17.29
N LEU A 34 -5.84 -23.04 -17.86
CA LEU A 34 -5.91 -21.61 -18.11
C LEU A 34 -6.01 -20.80 -16.81
N TYR A 35 -6.71 -21.32 -15.81
CA TYR A 35 -6.76 -20.70 -14.49
C TYR A 35 -5.38 -20.65 -13.83
N PHE A 36 -4.66 -21.78 -13.81
CA PHE A 36 -3.32 -21.84 -13.21
C PHE A 36 -2.32 -20.99 -13.99
N ALA A 37 -2.38 -20.99 -15.33
CA ALA A 37 -1.56 -20.11 -16.15
C ALA A 37 -1.82 -18.63 -15.84
N ARG A 38 -3.10 -18.22 -15.73
CA ARG A 38 -3.48 -16.85 -15.35
C ARG A 38 -3.02 -16.50 -13.94
N LYS A 39 -3.18 -17.43 -12.98
CA LYS A 39 -2.75 -17.24 -11.59
C LYS A 39 -1.23 -17.08 -11.51
N ALA A 40 -0.48 -17.93 -12.21
CA ALA A 40 0.98 -17.86 -12.28
C ALA A 40 1.46 -16.56 -12.95
N ALA A 41 0.85 -16.18 -14.09
CA ALA A 41 1.18 -14.94 -14.78
C ALA A 41 0.86 -13.68 -13.94
N GLY A 42 -0.17 -13.75 -13.09
CA GLY A 42 -0.54 -12.66 -12.18
C GLY A 42 0.21 -12.65 -10.85
N ALA A 43 0.95 -13.72 -10.51
CA ALA A 43 1.54 -13.88 -9.18
C ALA A 43 2.56 -12.78 -8.86
N GLU A 44 3.43 -12.46 -9.81
CA GLU A 44 4.44 -11.40 -9.65
C GLU A 44 3.80 -10.02 -9.47
N LEU A 45 2.70 -9.74 -10.20
CA LEU A 45 1.97 -8.48 -10.07
C LEU A 45 1.27 -8.36 -8.71
N VAL A 46 0.70 -9.45 -8.22
CA VAL A 46 0.08 -9.49 -6.88
C VAL A 46 1.13 -9.29 -5.79
N GLU A 47 2.28 -9.98 -5.88
CA GLU A 47 3.37 -9.81 -4.93
C GLU A 47 3.91 -8.37 -4.92
N ALA A 48 4.13 -7.80 -6.11
CA ALA A 48 4.57 -6.40 -6.24
C ALA A 48 3.54 -5.43 -5.65
N LEU A 49 2.24 -5.69 -5.84
CA LEU A 49 1.16 -4.89 -5.28
C LEU A 49 1.12 -4.99 -3.76
N GLU A 50 1.20 -6.21 -3.20
CA GLU A 50 1.23 -6.43 -1.75
C GLU A 50 2.43 -5.76 -1.10
N LYS A 51 3.62 -5.88 -1.71
CA LYS A 51 4.83 -5.19 -1.25
C LYS A 51 4.69 -3.67 -1.31
N THR A 52 4.05 -3.15 -2.35
CA THR A 52 3.78 -1.71 -2.49
C THR A 52 2.78 -1.24 -1.43
N GLN A 53 1.69 -1.98 -1.22
CA GLN A 53 0.68 -1.68 -0.21
C GLN A 53 1.28 -1.70 1.19
N HIS A 54 2.10 -2.70 1.50
CA HIS A 54 2.83 -2.77 2.76
C HIS A 54 3.74 -1.55 2.93
N ARG A 55 4.50 -1.17 1.90
CA ARG A 55 5.34 0.05 1.95
C ARG A 55 4.50 1.31 2.15
N ILE A 56 3.32 1.42 1.54
CA ILE A 56 2.41 2.55 1.74
C ILE A 56 1.95 2.58 3.21
N THR A 57 1.47 1.47 3.75
CA THR A 57 1.04 1.39 5.15
C THR A 57 2.17 1.75 6.12
N GLU A 58 3.40 1.28 5.87
CA GLU A 58 4.56 1.66 6.66
C GLU A 58 4.88 3.16 6.55
N LEU A 59 4.74 3.76 5.36
CA LEU A 59 4.99 5.19 5.18
C LEU A 59 3.90 6.06 5.83
N GLU A 60 2.64 5.61 5.80
CA GLU A 60 1.46 6.25 6.40
C GLU A 60 1.45 6.15 7.92
N SER A 61 2.08 5.12 8.51
CA SER A 61 2.17 4.94 9.97
C SER A 61 3.30 5.75 10.61
N ARG A 62 4.21 6.33 9.81
CA ARG A 62 5.31 7.15 10.34
C ARG A 62 4.76 8.37 11.06
N THR A 63 5.28 8.59 12.26
CA THR A 63 4.95 9.74 13.10
C THR A 63 6.24 10.43 13.52
N VAL A 64 6.20 11.75 13.62
CA VAL A 64 7.32 12.57 14.13
C VAL A 64 6.99 13.00 15.54
N LYS A 65 7.91 12.74 16.48
CA LYS A 65 7.83 13.32 17.83
C LYS A 65 8.56 14.66 17.80
N LEU A 66 7.79 15.75 17.94
CA LEU A 66 8.36 17.09 17.99
C LEU A 66 9.02 17.37 19.35
N PRO A 67 10.06 18.23 19.37
CA PRO A 67 10.71 18.68 20.60
C PRO A 67 9.75 19.47 21.50
N GLU A 68 10.14 19.70 22.76
CA GLU A 68 9.33 20.52 23.68
C GLU A 68 9.23 21.96 23.18
N SER A 69 8.00 22.45 23.07
CA SER A 69 7.76 23.84 22.71
C SER A 69 8.04 24.77 23.90
N PHE A 70 8.49 25.99 23.62
CA PHE A 70 8.74 27.01 24.65
C PHE A 70 7.95 28.30 24.40
N LYS A 71 7.85 29.14 25.43
CA LYS A 71 7.24 30.47 25.34
C LYS A 71 8.30 31.54 25.15
N LEU A 72 8.08 32.44 24.20
CA LEU A 72 8.96 33.58 24.02
C LEU A 72 8.60 34.68 25.03
N ALA A 73 9.54 35.06 25.91
CA ALA A 73 9.27 35.98 27.01
C ALA A 73 8.75 37.37 26.60
N LYS A 74 9.01 37.80 25.36
CA LYS A 74 8.51 39.06 24.80
C LYS A 74 7.16 38.95 24.09
N SER A 75 6.64 37.74 23.92
CA SER A 75 5.36 37.48 23.26
C SER A 75 4.24 37.50 24.31
N SER A 76 3.42 38.55 24.29
CA SER A 76 2.19 38.62 25.08
C SER A 76 1.06 37.74 24.50
N SER A 77 1.26 37.15 23.32
CA SER A 77 0.24 36.41 22.58
C SER A 77 0.08 34.94 23.00
N GLY A 78 0.88 34.45 23.95
CA GLY A 78 0.77 33.07 24.46
C GLY A 78 1.15 31.99 23.43
N LEU A 79 1.82 32.37 22.35
CA LEU A 79 2.28 31.45 21.30
C LEU A 79 3.41 30.56 21.82
N MET A 80 3.36 29.30 21.40
CA MET A 80 4.40 28.30 21.64
C MET A 80 5.28 28.20 20.40
N TYR A 81 6.59 28.15 20.60
CA TYR A 81 7.58 28.11 19.53
C TYR A 81 8.42 26.84 19.64
N TYR A 82 8.97 26.43 18.50
CA TYR A 82 9.96 25.36 18.39
C TYR A 82 11.26 25.94 17.84
N PHE A 83 12.39 25.33 18.20
CA PHE A 83 13.66 25.60 17.52
C PHE A 83 13.67 24.88 16.18
N ALA A 84 13.97 25.61 15.10
CA ALA A 84 13.97 25.06 13.74
C ALA A 84 14.92 23.87 13.62
N ASP A 85 16.15 23.99 14.12
CA ASP A 85 17.15 22.92 14.07
C ASP A 85 16.68 21.62 14.76
N GLU A 86 15.93 21.73 15.86
CA GLU A 86 15.42 20.55 16.59
C GLU A 86 14.23 19.90 15.87
N VAL A 87 13.38 20.70 15.22
CA VAL A 87 12.29 20.20 14.38
C VAL A 87 12.85 19.50 13.15
N ASP A 88 13.83 20.12 12.48
CA ASP A 88 14.50 19.53 11.31
C ASP A 88 15.21 18.23 11.69
N ALA A 89 15.93 18.21 12.81
CA ALA A 89 16.53 16.99 13.32
C ALA A 89 15.50 15.88 13.59
N ALA A 90 14.34 16.22 14.17
CA ALA A 90 13.26 15.25 14.42
C ALA A 90 12.63 14.72 13.13
N ILE A 91 12.42 15.58 12.13
CA ILE A 91 11.87 15.22 10.81
C ILE A 91 12.85 14.32 10.05
N ILE A 92 14.15 14.68 10.04
CA ILE A 92 15.21 13.89 9.42
C ILE A 92 15.37 12.53 10.11
N ALA A 93 15.33 12.49 11.46
CA ALA A 93 15.40 11.25 12.23
C ALA A 93 14.20 10.31 11.93
N ALA A 94 13.03 10.87 11.62
CA ALA A 94 11.87 10.13 11.15
C ALA A 94 11.96 9.69 9.67
N GLY A 95 13.06 10.03 8.97
CA GLY A 95 13.27 9.71 7.57
C GLY A 95 12.32 10.45 6.63
N ILE A 96 11.84 11.63 7.04
CA ILE A 96 10.99 12.50 6.24
C ILE A 96 11.87 13.53 5.55
N LYS A 97 11.64 13.72 4.25
CA LYS A 97 12.35 14.72 3.45
C LYS A 97 11.59 16.04 3.50
N VAL A 98 12.32 17.14 3.65
CA VAL A 98 11.80 18.51 3.57
C VAL A 98 12.23 19.10 2.23
N GLU A 99 11.31 19.73 1.52
CA GLU A 99 11.61 20.55 0.34
C GLU A 99 11.66 22.01 0.79
N ASP A 100 12.70 22.74 0.39
CA ASP A 100 12.84 24.19 0.62
C ASP A 100 11.86 24.97 -0.28
N GLU A 101 11.36 26.12 0.17
CA GLU A 101 10.34 26.94 -0.52
C GLU A 101 10.92 27.81 -1.66
#